data_AF-A0A3M6FM15-F1
#
_entry.id   AF-A0A3M6FM15-F1
#
_cell.length_a   1.000
_cell.length_b   1.000
_cell.length_c   1.000
_cell.angle_alpha   90.00
_cell.angle_beta   90.00
_cell.angle_gamma   90.00
#
_symmetry.space_group_name_H-M   'P 1'
#
loop_
_entity.id
_entity.type
_entity.pdbx_description
1 polymer ?
#
loop_
_entity_poly.entity_id
_entity_poly.type
_entity_poly.pdbx_seq_one_letter_code
_entity_poly.pdbx_strand_id
1 'polypeptide(L)'
;MIEFEIYIDGQFVCSQKADGLIVATPTGSTAYALSAGGPIMHPKLDAIVIVPMYPHTLSGRPIVVDGNSELKIVVSKDMTIYPQVSCDGQNHFTCAPGDTITVSKKPQKLRLIHPLDHNYYEVCRTKLGWGSKLGGGGD
;
A
#
# COMPACT_ATOMS: atom_id res chain seq x y z
N MET A 1 -6.76 11.18 -15.09
CA MET A 1 -5.64 10.25 -14.89
C MET A 1 -4.42 11.06 -14.49
N ILE A 2 -3.73 10.62 -13.45
CA ILE A 2 -2.50 11.24 -12.98
C ILE A 2 -1.30 10.55 -13.64
N GLU A 3 -0.22 11.30 -13.85
CA GLU A 3 1.03 10.81 -14.42
C GLU A 3 2.17 11.09 -13.46
N PHE A 4 2.91 10.05 -13.10
CA PHE A 4 3.97 10.15 -12.11
C PHE A 4 5.08 9.14 -12.36
N GLU A 5 6.25 9.45 -11.84
CA GLU A 5 7.41 8.55 -11.81
C GLU A 5 7.59 7.98 -10.42
N ILE A 6 8.04 6.73 -10.35
CA ILE A 6 8.36 6.03 -9.12
C ILE A 6 9.86 5.77 -9.05
N TYR A 7 10.46 6.12 -7.93
CA TYR A 7 11.84 5.82 -7.59
C TYR A 7 11.90 5.11 -6.24
N ILE A 8 12.75 4.09 -6.12
CA ILE A 8 13.00 3.35 -4.88
C ILE A 8 14.50 3.42 -4.60
N ASP A 9 14.88 3.92 -3.43
CA ASP A 9 16.28 4.08 -3.02
C ASP A 9 17.12 4.84 -4.06
N GLY A 10 16.50 5.86 -4.67
CA GLY A 10 17.10 6.70 -5.71
C GLY A 10 17.13 6.07 -7.12
N GLN A 11 16.72 4.81 -7.27
CA GLN A 11 16.67 4.13 -8.57
C GLN A 11 15.32 4.34 -9.25
N PHE A 12 15.33 4.72 -10.52
CA PHE A 12 14.13 4.81 -11.33
C PHE A 12 13.50 3.42 -11.50
N VAL A 13 12.21 3.29 -11.23
CA VAL A 13 11.46 2.04 -11.39
C VAL A 13 10.61 2.08 -12.65
N CYS A 14 9.70 3.04 -12.74
CA CYS A 14 8.84 3.24 -13.90
C CYS A 14 8.13 4.60 -13.87
N SER A 15 7.64 5.01 -15.03
CA SER A 15 6.62 6.06 -15.17
C SER A 15 5.26 5.41 -15.35
N GLN A 16 4.23 5.96 -14.72
CA GLN A 16 2.89 5.39 -14.74
C GLN A 16 1.83 6.45 -15.00
N LYS A 17 0.87 6.10 -15.85
CA LYS A 17 -0.41 6.79 -15.99
C LYS A 17 -1.49 5.92 -15.34
N ALA A 18 -2.14 6.43 -14.32
CA ALA A 18 -3.06 5.68 -13.47
C ALA A 18 -4.07 6.59 -12.77
N ASP A 19 -5.08 6.00 -12.14
CA ASP A 19 -5.95 6.75 -11.23
C ASP A 19 -5.22 7.13 -9.94
N GLY A 20 -4.22 6.35 -9.53
CA GLY A 20 -3.49 6.56 -8.30
C GLY A 20 -2.39 5.53 -8.03
N LEU A 21 -1.77 5.68 -6.87
CA LEU A 21 -0.81 4.75 -6.28
C LEU A 21 -1.11 4.61 -4.80
N ILE A 22 -1.15 3.38 -4.30
CA ILE A 22 -1.28 3.09 -2.87
C ILE A 22 0.09 2.64 -2.36
N VAL A 23 0.52 3.22 -1.25
CA VAL A 23 1.71 2.80 -0.52
C VAL A 23 1.24 2.38 0.86
N ALA A 24 1.44 1.12 1.22
CA ALA A 24 0.88 0.56 2.44
C ALA A 24 1.92 -0.18 3.29
N THR A 25 1.74 -0.07 4.61
CA THR A 25 2.42 -0.88 5.61
C THR A 25 1.84 -2.31 5.63
N PRO A 26 2.45 -3.27 6.35
CA PRO A 26 1.88 -4.60 6.50
C PRO A 26 0.50 -4.58 7.15
N THR A 27 0.28 -3.68 8.13
CA THR A 27 -1.04 -3.46 8.72
C THR A 27 -2.04 -2.89 7.70
N GLY A 28 -1.61 -1.96 6.84
CA GLY A 28 -2.43 -1.39 5.78
C GLY A 28 -2.68 -2.32 4.58
N SER A 29 -1.95 -3.43 4.46
CA SER A 29 -2.08 -4.39 3.36
C SER A 29 -3.48 -5.02 3.25
N THR A 30 -4.19 -5.12 4.39
CA THR A 30 -5.55 -5.65 4.46
C THR A 30 -6.64 -4.58 4.32
N ALA A 31 -6.26 -3.32 4.07
CA ALA A 31 -7.19 -2.21 3.86
C ALA A 31 -7.34 -1.90 2.35
N TYR A 32 -7.19 -0.64 1.95
CA TYR A 32 -7.41 -0.24 0.55
C TYR A 32 -6.45 -0.93 -0.43
N ALA A 33 -5.23 -1.26 0.02
CA ALA A 33 -4.28 -2.06 -0.76
C ALA A 33 -4.85 -3.43 -1.15
N LEU A 34 -5.61 -4.09 -0.27
CA LEU A 34 -6.27 -5.37 -0.55
C LEU A 34 -7.31 -5.21 -1.66
N SER A 35 -8.15 -4.17 -1.57
CA SER A 35 -9.17 -3.88 -2.58
C SER A 35 -8.56 -3.58 -3.96
N ALA A 36 -7.37 -2.99 -4.00
CA ALA A 36 -6.64 -2.70 -5.23
C ALA A 36 -5.82 -3.89 -5.77
N GLY A 37 -5.96 -5.09 -5.19
CA GLY A 37 -5.26 -6.31 -5.64
C GLY A 37 -3.85 -6.48 -5.09
N GLY A 38 -3.51 -5.76 -4.02
CA GLY A 38 -2.27 -5.96 -3.26
C GLY A 38 -2.28 -7.26 -2.44
N PRO A 39 -1.09 -7.80 -2.12
CA PRO A 39 -0.96 -8.97 -1.24
C PRO A 39 -1.31 -8.64 0.21
N ILE A 40 -1.79 -9.65 0.93
CA ILE A 40 -1.90 -9.59 2.39
C ILE A 40 -0.52 -9.85 2.99
N MET A 41 -0.08 -8.93 3.84
CA MET A 41 1.21 -8.99 4.53
C MET A 41 1.01 -9.19 6.02
N HIS A 42 1.75 -10.12 6.62
CA HIS A 42 1.70 -10.33 8.06
C HIS A 42 2.23 -9.08 8.81
N PRO A 43 1.56 -8.57 9.88
CA PRO A 43 1.94 -7.33 10.57
C PRO A 43 3.36 -7.29 11.18
N LYS A 44 4.03 -8.45 11.28
CA LYS A 44 5.42 -8.57 11.76
C LYS A 44 6.47 -8.32 10.68
N LEU A 45 6.09 -8.31 9.41
CA LEU A 45 7.03 -8.05 8.32
C LEU A 45 7.57 -6.61 8.43
N ASP A 46 8.81 -6.43 8.01
CA ASP A 46 9.40 -5.12 7.82
C ASP A 46 9.46 -4.82 6.33
N ALA A 47 8.32 -4.40 5.78
CA ALA A 47 8.11 -4.26 4.35
C ALA A 47 7.15 -3.12 4.03
N ILE A 48 7.25 -2.58 2.82
CA ILE A 48 6.29 -1.64 2.24
C ILE A 48 5.76 -2.27 0.95
N VAL A 49 4.46 -2.14 0.70
CA VAL A 49 3.86 -2.52 -0.59
C VAL A 49 3.40 -1.31 -1.37
N ILE A 50 3.69 -1.32 -2.66
CA ILE A 50 3.31 -0.30 -3.63
C ILE A 50 2.31 -0.96 -4.58
N VAL A 51 1.07 -0.46 -4.60
CA VAL A 51 -0.04 -1.03 -5.38
C VAL A 51 -0.59 0.04 -6.35
N PRO A 52 -0.46 -0.16 -7.67
CA PRO A 52 -1.00 0.79 -8.64
C PRO A 52 -2.54 0.73 -8.69
N MET A 53 -3.22 1.87 -8.81
CA MET A 53 -4.67 1.93 -8.99
C MET A 53 -5.01 2.11 -10.48
N TYR A 54 -5.58 1.07 -11.09
CA TYR A 54 -5.99 1.05 -12.51
C TYR A 54 -4.90 1.58 -13.47
N PRO A 55 -3.69 0.97 -13.47
CA PRO A 55 -2.62 1.41 -14.35
C PRO A 55 -2.98 1.19 -15.83
N HIS A 56 -2.68 2.16 -16.68
CA HIS A 56 -2.82 2.05 -18.13
C HIS A 56 -1.64 1.27 -18.78
N THR A 57 -0.94 0.46 -17.99
CA THR A 57 0.11 -0.46 -18.43
C THR A 57 -0.28 -1.89 -18.09
N LEU A 58 -0.11 -2.83 -19.02
CA LEU A 58 -0.47 -4.24 -18.81
C LEU A 58 0.41 -4.93 -17.76
N SER A 59 1.59 -4.38 -17.50
CA SER A 59 2.61 -4.91 -16.58
C SER A 59 2.57 -4.29 -15.17
N GLY A 60 1.65 -3.35 -14.89
CA GLY A 60 1.52 -2.79 -13.54
C GLY A 60 1.19 -3.90 -12.53
N ARG A 61 2.12 -4.21 -11.62
CA ARG A 61 1.96 -5.22 -10.57
C ARG A 61 2.32 -4.60 -9.21
N PRO A 62 1.71 -5.09 -8.12
CA PRO A 62 2.17 -4.74 -6.78
C PRO A 62 3.64 -5.09 -6.58
N ILE A 63 4.39 -4.19 -5.94
CA ILE A 63 5.81 -4.38 -5.60
C ILE A 63 5.94 -4.33 -4.08
N VAL A 64 6.58 -5.34 -3.49
CA VAL A 64 6.92 -5.35 -2.06
C VAL A 64 8.42 -5.11 -1.93
N VAL A 65 8.80 -4.13 -1.10
CA VAL A 65 10.19 -3.75 -0.84
C VAL A 65 10.50 -3.75 0.65
N ASP A 66 11.79 -3.60 0.99
CA ASP A 66 12.24 -3.49 2.37
C ASP A 66 11.54 -2.32 3.09
N GLY A 67 11.20 -2.51 4.36
CA GLY A 67 10.50 -1.49 5.14
C GLY A 67 11.33 -0.23 5.38
N ASN A 68 12.64 -0.26 5.16
CA ASN A 68 13.52 0.91 5.29
C ASN A 68 13.83 1.59 3.94
N SER A 69 13.32 1.07 2.82
CA SER A 69 13.46 1.73 1.52
C SER A 69 12.78 3.10 1.52
N GLU A 70 13.41 4.06 0.86
CA GLU A 70 12.81 5.35 0.54
C GLU A 70 12.08 5.27 -0.80
N LEU A 71 10.79 5.56 -0.79
CA LEU A 71 10.00 5.70 -2.00
C LEU A 71 9.87 7.18 -2.34
N LYS A 72 10.14 7.52 -3.60
CA LYS A 72 9.94 8.86 -4.14
C LYS A 72 9.01 8.80 -5.34
N ILE A 73 7.97 9.64 -5.31
CA ILE A 73 6.95 9.76 -6.35
C ILE A 73 7.01 11.18 -6.89
N VAL A 74 7.30 11.32 -8.18
CA VAL A 74 7.40 12.63 -8.82
C VAL A 74 6.17 12.85 -9.68
N VAL A 75 5.38 13.87 -9.38
CA VAL A 75 4.20 14.25 -10.17
C VAL A 75 4.68 14.91 -11.46
N SER A 76 4.18 14.46 -12.62
CA SER A 76 4.56 15.05 -13.90
C SER A 76 4.26 16.55 -13.94
N LYS A 77 5.20 17.33 -14.48
CA LYS A 77 5.07 18.80 -14.64
C LYS A 77 4.02 19.18 -15.69
N ASP A 78 3.74 18.27 -16.62
CA ASP A 78 2.81 18.51 -17.73
C ASP A 78 1.35 18.22 -17.33
N MET A 79 1.11 17.86 -16.07
CA MET A 79 -0.24 17.64 -15.56
C MET A 79 -1.02 18.95 -15.43
N THR A 80 -2.30 18.90 -15.79
CA THR A 80 -3.26 19.99 -15.58
C THR A 80 -4.15 19.78 -14.35
N ILE A 81 -4.06 18.60 -13.71
CA ILE A 81 -4.82 18.23 -12.51
C ILE A 81 -3.89 18.18 -11.29
N TYR A 82 -4.47 18.40 -10.11
CA TYR A 82 -3.75 18.47 -8.84
C TYR A 82 -4.09 17.23 -8.01
N PRO A 83 -3.23 16.18 -8.02
CA PRO A 83 -3.50 14.95 -7.29
C PRO A 83 -3.57 15.20 -5.79
N GLN A 84 -4.34 14.36 -5.09
CA GLN A 84 -4.46 14.39 -3.64
C GLN A 84 -3.68 13.21 -3.05
N VAL A 85 -2.93 13.46 -1.99
CA VAL A 85 -2.36 12.42 -1.13
C VAL A 85 -3.26 12.29 0.08
N SER A 86 -3.70 11.05 0.37
CA SER A 86 -4.43 10.75 1.60
C SER A 86 -3.62 9.82 2.49
N CYS A 87 -3.45 10.20 3.77
CA CYS A 87 -2.83 9.35 4.78
C CYS A 87 -3.92 8.72 5.66
N ASP A 88 -3.95 7.38 5.70
CA ASP A 88 -4.91 6.56 6.46
C ASP A 88 -6.40 6.92 6.20
N GLY A 89 -6.70 7.51 5.04
CA GLY A 89 -8.05 7.92 4.66
C GLY A 89 -8.59 9.15 5.40
N GLN A 90 -7.72 9.92 6.08
CA GLN A 90 -8.14 11.04 6.94
C GLN A 90 -7.51 12.37 6.54
N ASN A 91 -6.17 12.43 6.46
CA ASN A 91 -5.47 13.66 6.10
C ASN A 91 -5.39 13.77 4.59
N HIS A 92 -5.67 14.95 4.03
CA HIS A 92 -5.62 15.20 2.58
C HIS A 92 -4.65 16.34 2.27
N PHE A 93 -3.75 16.11 1.34
CA PHE A 93 -2.77 17.10 0.86
C PHE A 93 -2.88 17.22 -0.66
N THR A 94 -3.01 18.44 -1.15
CA THR A 94 -2.98 18.73 -2.59
C THR A 94 -1.53 18.79 -3.07
N CYS A 95 -1.20 18.02 -4.09
CA CYS A 95 0.08 18.11 -4.80
C CYS A 95 -0.09 18.92 -6.08
N ALA A 96 0.90 19.77 -6.38
CA ALA A 96 1.02 20.47 -7.64
C ALA A 96 1.80 19.64 -8.68
N PRO A 97 1.59 19.89 -9.98
CA PRO A 97 2.46 19.38 -11.04
C PRO A 97 3.94 19.71 -10.74
N GLY A 98 4.82 18.71 -10.83
CA GLY A 98 6.23 18.83 -10.48
C GLY A 98 6.58 18.60 -9.01
N ASP A 99 5.60 18.48 -8.11
CA ASP A 99 5.88 18.14 -6.71
C ASP A 99 6.46 16.73 -6.58
N THR A 100 7.20 16.53 -5.50
CA THR A 100 7.77 15.25 -5.14
C THR A 100 7.25 14.80 -3.78
N ILE A 101 6.62 13.62 -3.75
CA ILE A 101 6.21 12.95 -2.52
C ILE A 101 7.30 11.97 -2.12
N THR A 102 7.76 12.07 -0.88
CA THR A 102 8.73 11.11 -0.31
C THR A 102 8.04 10.33 0.81
N VAL A 103 8.11 9.01 0.74
CA VAL A 103 7.57 8.10 1.75
C VAL A 103 8.72 7.28 2.31
N SER A 104 8.91 7.36 3.62
CA SER A 104 9.90 6.59 4.35
C SER A 104 9.36 6.18 5.71
N LYS A 105 9.92 5.10 6.26
CA LYS A 105 9.49 4.58 7.55
C LYS A 105 9.90 5.50 8.69
N LYS A 106 8.92 5.82 9.53
CA LYS A 106 9.14 6.60 10.74
C LYS A 106 9.89 5.78 11.81
N PRO A 107 10.86 6.36 12.54
CA PRO A 107 11.59 5.64 13.59
C PRO A 107 10.68 5.15 14.73
N GLN A 108 9.62 5.90 15.03
CA GLN A 108 8.66 5.54 16.06
C GLN A 108 7.61 4.57 15.51
N LYS A 109 7.51 3.39 16.15
CA LYS A 109 6.49 2.39 15.86
C LYS A 109 5.29 2.57 16.78
N LEU A 110 4.09 2.33 16.24
CA LEU A 110 2.88 2.19 17.04
C LEU A 110 2.99 0.94 17.93
N ARG A 111 2.73 1.09 19.23
CA ARG A 111 2.66 -0.04 20.17
C ARG A 111 1.20 -0.44 20.36
N LEU A 112 0.88 -1.65 19.93
CA LEU A 112 -0.43 -2.27 20.14
C LEU A 112 -0.36 -3.28 21.29
N ILE A 113 -1.45 -3.40 22.04
CA ILE A 113 -1.66 -4.47 23.01
C ILE A 113 -2.72 -5.42 22.45
N HIS A 114 -2.50 -6.71 22.67
CA HIS A 114 -3.41 -7.75 22.23
C HIS A 114 -3.76 -8.67 23.40
N PRO A 115 -4.98 -9.23 23.41
CA PRO A 115 -5.30 -10.37 24.28
C PRO A 115 -4.28 -11.52 24.11
N LEU A 116 -4.10 -12.34 25.15
CA LEU A 116 -3.10 -13.42 25.16
C LEU A 116 -3.37 -14.49 24.09
N ASP A 117 -4.63 -14.65 23.70
CA ASP A 117 -5.13 -15.58 22.69
C ASP A 117 -5.24 -14.94 21.29
N HIS A 118 -4.72 -13.74 21.08
CA HIS A 118 -4.81 -13.05 19.80
C HIS A 118 -4.13 -13.83 18.66
N ASN A 119 -4.92 -14.17 17.64
CA ASN A 119 -4.47 -14.85 16.44
C ASN A 119 -4.77 -14.02 15.19
N TYR A 120 -3.73 -13.47 14.56
CA TYR A 120 -3.86 -12.66 13.33
C TYR A 120 -4.61 -13.42 12.22
N TYR A 121 -4.26 -14.69 11.99
CA TYR A 121 -4.88 -15.48 10.92
C TYR A 121 -6.33 -15.83 11.24
N GLU A 122 -6.71 -15.91 12.51
CA GLU A 122 -8.12 -16.04 12.89
C GLU A 122 -8.93 -14.81 12.51
N VAL A 123 -8.39 -13.62 12.80
CA VAL A 123 -9.02 -12.37 12.36
C VAL A 123 -9.15 -12.34 10.85
N CYS A 124 -8.11 -12.71 10.09
CA CYS A 124 -8.18 -12.80 8.63
C CYS A 124 -9.23 -13.80 8.16
N ARG A 125 -9.26 -15.02 8.73
CA ARG A 125 -10.26 -16.04 8.37
C ARG A 125 -11.69 -15.53 8.60
N THR A 126 -11.96 -14.92 9.75
CA THR A 126 -13.30 -14.41 10.09
C THR A 126 -13.69 -13.23 9.22
N LYS A 127 -12.76 -12.31 8.91
CA LYS A 127 -13.06 -11.10 8.12
C LYS A 127 -13.14 -11.36 6.61
N LEU A 128 -12.37 -12.32 6.10
CA LEU A 128 -12.25 -12.58 4.66
C LEU A 128 -12.94 -13.88 4.21
N GLY A 129 -13.49 -14.67 5.14
CA GLY A 129 -14.24 -15.89 4.81
C GLY A 129 -13.37 -17.02 4.26
N TRP A 130 -12.11 -17.17 4.72
CA TRP A 130 -11.15 -18.17 4.20
C TRP A 130 -11.48 -19.64 4.55
N GLY A 131 -12.65 -19.92 5.11
CA GLY A 131 -13.11 -21.28 5.43
C GLY A 131 -12.63 -21.83 6.77
N SER A 132 -13.05 -23.07 7.04
CA SER A 132 -12.85 -23.80 8.29
C SER A 132 -11.78 -24.89 8.18
N LYS A 133 -11.42 -25.50 9.32
CA LYS A 133 -10.48 -26.63 9.35
C LYS A 133 -11.07 -27.86 8.64
N LEU A 134 -10.22 -28.59 7.92
CA LEU A 134 -10.58 -29.88 7.35
C LEU A 134 -11.03 -30.86 8.45
N GLY A 135 -12.13 -31.56 8.24
CA GLY A 135 -12.64 -32.59 9.15
C GLY A 135 -13.56 -32.12 10.29
N GLY A 136 -13.88 -30.82 10.36
CA GLY A 136 -15.00 -30.32 11.15
C GLY A 136 -16.30 -30.43 10.35
N GLY A 137 -16.93 -31.60 10.36
CA GLY A 137 -18.26 -31.77 9.78
C GLY A 137 -19.33 -30.98 10.52
N GLY A 138 -20.36 -30.56 9.78
CA GLY A 138 -21.66 -30.16 10.30
C GLY A 138 -22.23 -28.89 9.69
N ASP A 139 -23.12 -29.08 8.71
CA ASP A 139 -24.32 -28.30 8.35
C ASP A 139 -24.21 -26.86 7.79
#